data_AF-A0A9D2M5Y2-F1
#
_entry.id   AF-A0A9D2M5Y2-F1
#
_cell.length_a   1.000
_cell.length_b   1.000
_cell.length_c   1.000
_cell.angle_alpha   90.00
_cell.angle_beta   90.00
_cell.angle_gamma   90.00
#
_symmetry.space_group_name_H-M   'P 1'
#
loop_
_entity.id
_entity.type
_entity.pdbx_description
1 polymer ?
#
loop_
_entity_poly.entity_id
_entity_poly.type
_entity_poly.pdbx_seq_one_letter_code
_entity_poly.pdbx_strand_id
1 'polypeptide(L)'
;MYTIPIWAHIVPDFTDKKAFSAYQKALTDDVTPLSLDTENGTAEFEGKHGHYAASLEDCPCGARPKPCKHMYRIAMELGIMPGKPASNTSKVIARQATHEAGVTSGSVRRTMQGLDHDALSLLDTVACHCLSNGKMGGSPILVLRTPAVAQLVNLGLAEETIGDYLHCGLSIGKEGIRDALQRAGLDAPEKMFRPNARWAKIHEHLQSLYESNPDAVNSAFALLDGTAVTYDKANVIRREADHILYPRDDYTQPSLF
;
A
#
# COMPACT_ATOMS: atom_id res chain seq x y z
N MET A 1 -29.41 -23.37 8.66
CA MET A 1 -29.65 -23.21 10.11
C MET A 1 -28.49 -23.88 10.84
N TYR A 2 -27.61 -23.09 11.43
CA TYR A 2 -26.40 -23.55 12.11
C TYR A 2 -26.65 -23.75 13.60
N THR A 3 -25.83 -24.58 14.24
CA THR A 3 -25.85 -24.81 15.68
C THR A 3 -25.11 -23.68 16.40
N ILE A 4 -25.76 -23.06 17.38
CA ILE A 4 -25.12 -22.08 18.25
C ILE A 4 -24.42 -22.83 19.39
N PRO A 5 -23.08 -22.79 19.46
CA PRO A 5 -22.37 -23.49 20.51
C PRO A 5 -22.57 -22.79 21.87
N ILE A 6 -22.60 -23.57 22.95
CA ILE A 6 -22.88 -23.06 24.31
C ILE A 6 -21.95 -21.90 24.71
N TRP A 7 -20.68 -21.95 24.29
CA TRP A 7 -19.72 -20.89 24.61
C TRP A 7 -20.14 -19.52 24.06
N ALA A 8 -20.92 -19.46 22.98
CA ALA A 8 -21.34 -18.20 22.36
C ALA A 8 -22.35 -17.41 23.21
N HIS A 9 -22.96 -18.03 24.23
CA HIS A 9 -23.83 -17.37 25.20
C HIS A 9 -23.11 -16.91 26.47
N ILE A 10 -21.82 -17.21 26.59
CA ILE A 10 -21.04 -16.94 27.80
C ILE A 10 -20.04 -15.83 27.49
N VAL A 11 -20.24 -14.67 28.10
CA VAL A 11 -19.26 -13.58 28.05
C VAL A 11 -18.07 -13.97 28.93
N PRO A 12 -16.85 -14.10 28.37
CA PRO A 12 -15.69 -14.42 29.18
C PRO A 12 -15.40 -13.32 30.20
N ASP A 13 -14.92 -13.71 31.38
CA ASP A 13 -14.47 -12.80 32.43
C ASP A 13 -12.98 -12.99 32.73
N PHE A 14 -12.45 -12.25 33.70
CA PHE A 14 -11.03 -12.30 34.06
C PHE A 14 -10.54 -13.65 34.63
N THR A 15 -11.44 -14.60 34.92
CA THR A 15 -11.06 -15.93 35.40
C THR A 15 -10.41 -16.76 34.29
N ASP A 16 -10.86 -16.62 33.04
CA ASP A 16 -10.18 -17.13 31.84
C ASP A 16 -9.53 -15.99 31.06
N LYS A 17 -8.34 -15.60 31.51
CA LYS A 17 -7.53 -14.53 30.89
C LYS A 17 -7.36 -14.69 29.37
N LYS A 18 -7.32 -15.92 28.85
CA LYS A 18 -7.15 -16.16 27.41
C LYS A 18 -8.44 -15.92 26.65
N ALA A 19 -9.56 -16.43 27.16
CA ALA A 19 -10.88 -16.20 26.58
C ALA A 19 -11.26 -14.71 26.65
N PHE A 20 -10.99 -14.06 27.79
CA PHE A 20 -11.22 -12.63 27.97
C PHE A 20 -10.39 -11.77 27.02
N SER A 21 -9.08 -12.06 26.87
CA SER A 21 -8.25 -11.34 25.91
C SER A 21 -8.71 -11.53 24.47
N ALA A 22 -9.15 -12.74 24.09
CA ALA A 22 -9.71 -12.99 22.77
C ALA A 22 -11.02 -12.23 22.53
N TYR A 23 -11.91 -12.20 23.52
CA TYR A 23 -13.14 -11.41 23.52
C TYR A 23 -12.86 -9.91 23.40
N GLN A 24 -11.89 -9.36 24.16
CA GLN A 24 -11.51 -7.95 24.05
C GLN A 24 -10.92 -7.60 22.69
N LYS A 25 -10.09 -8.47 22.11
CA LYS A 25 -9.59 -8.28 20.73
C LYS A 25 -10.72 -8.34 19.72
N ALA A 26 -11.73 -9.17 19.98
CA ALA A 26 -12.96 -9.17 19.20
C ALA A 26 -13.80 -7.90 19.43
N LEU A 27 -13.40 -6.89 20.19
CA LEU A 27 -14.10 -5.59 20.22
C LEU A 27 -13.39 -4.55 19.35
N THR A 28 -12.16 -4.80 18.92
CA THR A 28 -11.37 -3.87 18.11
C THR A 28 -11.73 -3.95 16.63
N ASP A 29 -11.41 -2.89 15.89
CA ASP A 29 -11.64 -2.79 14.44
C ASP A 29 -10.66 -3.64 13.62
N ASP A 30 -9.61 -4.18 14.23
CA ASP A 30 -8.67 -5.12 13.58
C ASP A 30 -9.33 -6.46 13.18
N VAL A 31 -10.51 -6.74 13.71
CA VAL A 31 -11.25 -7.99 13.50
C VAL A 31 -12.56 -7.72 12.75
N THR A 32 -12.68 -6.62 12.00
CA THR A 32 -13.88 -6.36 11.18
C THR A 32 -13.99 -7.41 10.06
N PRO A 33 -15.11 -8.15 9.95
CA PRO A 33 -15.32 -9.10 8.87
C PRO A 33 -15.48 -8.38 7.53
N LEU A 34 -15.08 -9.04 6.45
CA LEU A 34 -15.28 -8.57 5.09
C LEU A 34 -16.74 -8.75 4.66
N SER A 35 -17.35 -9.84 5.11
CA SER A 35 -18.74 -10.19 4.87
C SER A 35 -19.27 -11.06 6.03
N LEU A 36 -20.56 -11.00 6.27
CA LEU A 36 -21.27 -11.81 7.26
C LEU A 36 -22.45 -12.51 6.59
N ASP A 37 -22.48 -13.83 6.71
CA ASP A 37 -23.62 -14.66 6.32
C ASP A 37 -24.38 -15.06 7.59
N THR A 38 -25.51 -14.39 7.79
CA THR A 38 -26.38 -14.59 8.95
C THR A 38 -27.20 -15.88 8.85
N GLU A 39 -27.36 -16.47 7.66
CA GLU A 39 -28.12 -17.70 7.46
C GLU A 39 -27.30 -18.94 7.84
N ASN A 40 -25.99 -18.90 7.53
CA ASN A 40 -25.04 -19.98 7.79
C ASN A 40 -24.17 -19.75 9.02
N GLY A 41 -24.19 -18.56 9.62
CA GLY A 41 -23.42 -18.25 10.84
C GLY A 41 -21.92 -18.19 10.57
N THR A 42 -21.55 -17.74 9.37
CA THR A 42 -20.18 -17.65 8.88
C THR A 42 -19.80 -16.22 8.57
N ALA A 43 -18.52 -15.89 8.69
CA ALA A 43 -17.99 -14.62 8.22
C ALA A 43 -16.66 -14.81 7.51
N GLU A 44 -16.40 -13.96 6.52
CA GLU A 44 -15.10 -13.92 5.87
C GLU A 44 -14.18 -12.91 6.57
N PHE A 45 -12.94 -13.33 6.77
CA PHE A 45 -11.90 -12.51 7.37
C PHE A 45 -10.69 -12.42 6.46
N GLU A 46 -9.99 -11.30 6.57
CA GLU A 46 -8.69 -11.12 5.96
C GLU A 46 -7.60 -11.82 6.80
N GLY A 47 -6.72 -12.55 6.11
CA GLY A 47 -5.56 -13.21 6.69
C GLY A 47 -4.28 -12.90 5.92
N LYS A 48 -3.16 -13.36 6.46
CA LYS A 48 -1.83 -13.17 5.84
C LYS A 48 -1.70 -13.74 4.42
N HIS A 49 -2.54 -14.71 4.07
CA HIS A 49 -2.49 -15.43 2.79
C HIS A 49 -3.77 -15.24 1.96
N GLY A 50 -4.53 -14.18 2.22
CA GLY A 50 -5.82 -13.92 1.58
C GLY A 50 -6.99 -14.10 2.53
N HIS A 51 -8.19 -14.26 1.97
CA HIS A 51 -9.42 -14.38 2.75
C HIS A 51 -9.65 -15.82 3.19
N TYR A 52 -10.28 -15.97 4.34
CA TYR A 52 -10.74 -17.26 4.82
C TYR A 52 -12.07 -17.10 5.53
N ALA A 53 -12.94 -18.10 5.37
CA ALA A 53 -14.17 -18.19 6.12
C ALA A 53 -13.90 -18.75 7.52
N ALA A 54 -14.65 -18.25 8.50
CA ALA A 54 -14.74 -18.81 9.83
C ALA A 54 -16.22 -18.92 10.23
N SER A 55 -16.50 -19.83 11.15
CA SER A 55 -17.83 -20.04 11.74
C SER A 55 -17.76 -19.98 13.25
N LEU A 56 -18.89 -20.17 13.93
CA LEU A 56 -18.94 -20.35 15.37
C LEU A 56 -18.32 -21.68 15.83
N GLU A 57 -18.08 -22.62 14.92
CA GLU A 57 -17.56 -23.96 15.24
C GLU A 57 -16.09 -24.12 14.84
N ASP A 58 -15.66 -23.45 13.78
CA ASP A 58 -14.30 -23.57 13.27
C ASP A 58 -13.70 -22.22 12.83
N CYS A 59 -12.41 -22.04 13.15
CA CYS A 59 -11.61 -20.93 12.63
C CYS A 59 -10.23 -21.45 12.20
N PRO A 60 -9.86 -21.27 10.91
CA PRO A 60 -8.54 -21.62 10.38
C PRO A 60 -7.37 -20.93 11.11
N CYS A 61 -7.67 -19.81 11.78
CA CYS A 61 -6.71 -19.01 12.54
C CYS A 61 -6.15 -19.67 13.80
N GLY A 62 -6.72 -20.80 14.25
CA GLY A 62 -6.26 -21.49 15.44
C GLY A 62 -6.79 -22.90 15.55
N ALA A 63 -5.92 -23.88 15.32
CA ALA A 63 -6.14 -25.29 15.67
C ALA A 63 -6.12 -25.46 17.20
N ARG A 64 -7.17 -25.01 17.92
CA ARG A 64 -7.24 -25.04 19.38
C ARG A 64 -8.66 -25.30 19.89
N PRO A 65 -8.81 -25.91 21.10
CA PRO A 65 -10.10 -26.28 21.67
C PRO A 65 -10.93 -25.11 22.21
N LYS A 66 -10.48 -23.85 22.05
CA LYS A 66 -11.15 -22.67 22.60
C LYS A 66 -11.45 -21.65 21.51
N PRO A 67 -12.59 -20.95 21.60
CA PRO A 67 -12.97 -19.94 20.62
C PRO A 67 -11.92 -18.82 20.53
N CYS A 68 -11.61 -18.43 19.30
CA CYS A 68 -10.68 -17.36 19.01
C CYS A 68 -11.40 -16.01 18.88
N LYS A 69 -10.63 -14.93 18.70
CA LYS A 69 -11.19 -13.58 18.50
C LYS A 69 -12.18 -13.48 17.32
N HIS A 70 -11.98 -14.23 16.24
CA HIS A 70 -12.89 -14.18 15.08
C HIS A 70 -14.23 -14.83 15.39
N MET A 71 -14.23 -15.93 16.14
CA MET A 71 -15.46 -16.61 16.56
C MET A 71 -16.28 -15.71 17.50
N TYR A 72 -15.61 -15.05 18.47
CA TYR A 72 -16.27 -14.04 19.31
C TYR A 72 -16.82 -12.86 18.50
N ARG A 73 -16.07 -12.38 17.49
CA ARG A 73 -16.55 -11.36 16.56
C ARG A 73 -17.83 -11.82 15.86
N ILE A 74 -17.85 -13.02 15.28
CA ILE A 74 -19.05 -13.57 14.61
C ILE A 74 -20.23 -13.62 15.58
N ALA A 75 -20.04 -14.11 16.81
CA ALA A 75 -21.10 -14.18 17.81
C ALA A 75 -21.67 -12.80 18.17
N MET A 76 -20.84 -11.75 18.20
CA MET A 76 -21.27 -10.36 18.43
C MET A 76 -22.05 -9.81 17.23
N GLU A 77 -21.56 -10.00 16.00
CA GLU A 77 -22.23 -9.49 14.79
C GLU A 77 -23.59 -10.16 14.56
N LEU A 78 -23.72 -11.44 14.92
CA LEU A 78 -24.98 -12.19 14.88
C LEU A 78 -25.93 -11.83 16.05
N GLY A 79 -25.51 -10.97 16.98
CA GLY A 79 -26.31 -10.58 18.14
C GLY A 79 -26.50 -11.69 19.19
N ILE A 80 -25.74 -12.78 19.09
CA ILE A 80 -25.80 -13.93 20.02
C ILE A 80 -25.09 -13.59 21.33
N MET A 81 -23.97 -12.87 21.23
CA MET A 81 -23.16 -12.42 22.35
C MET A 81 -23.21 -10.89 22.45
N PRO A 82 -23.35 -10.31 23.66
CA PRO A 82 -23.27 -8.87 23.80
C PRO A 82 -21.87 -8.36 23.46
N GLY A 83 -21.81 -7.26 22.72
CA GLY A 83 -20.60 -6.57 22.33
C GLY A 83 -20.93 -5.51 21.30
N LYS A 84 -20.36 -4.31 21.42
CA LYS A 84 -20.47 -3.25 20.41
C LYS A 84 -19.10 -3.05 19.78
N PRO A 85 -18.73 -3.89 18.83
CA PRO A 85 -17.40 -3.81 18.27
C PRO A 85 -17.22 -2.56 17.41
N ALA A 86 -16.01 -2.01 17.45
CA ALA A 86 -15.62 -1.01 16.50
C ALA A 86 -15.57 -1.64 15.10
N SER A 87 -16.26 -1.03 14.14
CA SER A 87 -16.26 -1.45 12.75
C SER A 87 -15.58 -0.38 11.91
N ASN A 88 -14.60 -0.76 11.11
CA ASN A 88 -13.94 0.13 10.17
C ASN A 88 -14.22 -0.33 8.75
N THR A 89 -15.45 -0.09 8.28
CA THR A 89 -15.90 -0.40 6.92
C THR A 89 -15.07 0.31 5.86
N SER A 90 -14.48 1.47 6.16
CA SER A 90 -13.54 2.14 5.25
C SER A 90 -12.25 1.34 5.03
N LYS A 91 -11.71 0.66 6.05
CA LYS A 91 -10.60 -0.30 5.89
C LYS A 91 -11.05 -1.50 5.04
N VAL A 92 -12.26 -2.02 5.24
CA VAL A 92 -12.79 -3.17 4.47
C VAL A 92 -12.99 -2.82 3.00
N ILE A 93 -13.60 -1.68 2.70
CA ILE A 93 -13.85 -1.19 1.33
C ILE A 93 -12.53 -0.88 0.62
N ALA A 94 -11.59 -0.22 1.29
CA ALA A 94 -10.25 0.00 0.73
C ALA A 94 -9.51 -1.31 0.42
N ARG A 95 -9.77 -2.38 1.19
CA ARG A 95 -9.17 -3.71 1.01
C ARG A 95 -9.89 -4.56 -0.05
N GLN A 96 -11.21 -4.46 -0.17
CA GLN A 96 -12.00 -5.10 -1.24
C GLN A 96 -11.70 -4.45 -2.60
N ALA A 97 -11.53 -3.12 -2.64
CA ALA A 97 -11.07 -2.41 -3.83
C ALA A 97 -9.66 -2.84 -4.28
N THR A 98 -8.77 -3.19 -3.33
CA THR A 98 -7.46 -3.79 -3.67
C THR A 98 -7.52 -5.24 -4.15
N HIS A 99 -8.67 -5.92 -4.01
CA HIS A 99 -8.84 -7.33 -4.37
C HIS A 99 -9.60 -7.53 -5.69
N GLU A 100 -10.55 -6.64 -6.02
CA GLU A 100 -11.19 -6.60 -7.35
C GLU A 100 -10.24 -6.07 -8.44
N ALA A 101 -9.28 -5.23 -8.07
CA ALA A 101 -8.07 -4.97 -8.86
C ALA A 101 -6.98 -6.00 -8.51
N GLY A 102 -7.12 -7.24 -8.98
CA GLY A 102 -6.21 -8.35 -8.66
C GLY A 102 -4.72 -8.08 -8.94
N VAL A 103 -4.00 -7.61 -7.93
CA VAL A 103 -2.54 -7.44 -7.94
C VAL A 103 -1.91 -8.51 -7.05
N THR A 104 -1.95 -9.77 -7.50
CA THR A 104 -1.12 -10.84 -6.90
C THR A 104 0.36 -10.53 -7.15
N SER A 105 1.29 -11.09 -6.36
CA SER A 105 2.74 -10.98 -6.65
C SER A 105 3.10 -11.42 -8.08
N GLY A 106 2.38 -12.41 -8.63
CA GLY A 106 2.49 -12.80 -10.04
C GLY A 106 1.89 -11.79 -11.03
N SER A 107 0.85 -11.05 -10.64
CA SER A 107 0.29 -9.94 -11.41
C SER A 107 1.25 -8.75 -11.45
N VAL A 108 1.77 -8.31 -10.28
CA VAL A 108 2.82 -7.28 -10.17
C VAL A 108 4.01 -7.62 -11.06
N ARG A 109 4.51 -8.85 -10.94
CA ARG A 109 5.67 -9.31 -11.71
C ARG A 109 5.43 -9.28 -13.22
N ARG A 110 4.24 -9.70 -13.68
CA ARG A 110 3.86 -9.63 -15.11
C ARG A 110 3.75 -8.20 -15.59
N THR A 111 3.17 -7.30 -14.80
CA THR A 111 3.10 -5.87 -15.13
C THR A 111 4.50 -5.26 -15.19
N MET A 112 5.38 -5.59 -14.24
CA MET A 112 6.77 -5.11 -14.20
C MET A 112 7.63 -5.63 -15.34
N GLN A 113 7.39 -6.85 -15.83
CA GLN A 113 8.05 -7.37 -17.04
C GLN A 113 7.67 -6.59 -18.32
N GLY A 114 6.56 -5.87 -18.30
CA GLY A 114 6.15 -4.99 -19.40
C GLY A 114 6.63 -3.54 -19.25
N LEU A 115 7.28 -3.19 -18.13
CA LEU A 115 7.85 -1.87 -17.91
C LEU A 115 9.21 -1.76 -18.59
N ASP A 116 9.49 -0.58 -19.15
CA ASP A 116 10.87 -0.26 -19.51
C ASP A 116 11.71 0.01 -18.26
N HIS A 117 13.03 0.06 -18.43
CA HIS A 117 13.97 0.24 -17.32
C HIS A 117 13.72 1.56 -16.56
N ASP A 118 13.32 2.62 -17.27
CA ASP A 118 13.09 3.93 -16.68
C ASP A 118 11.81 3.94 -15.83
N ALA A 119 10.73 3.32 -16.31
CA ALA A 119 9.49 3.15 -15.58
C ALA A 119 9.66 2.25 -14.36
N LEU A 120 10.47 1.20 -14.49
CA LEU A 120 10.78 0.29 -13.40
C LEU A 120 11.62 0.98 -12.30
N SER A 121 12.65 1.73 -12.69
CA SER A 121 13.47 2.53 -11.76
C SER A 121 12.65 3.61 -11.07
N LEU A 122 11.72 4.23 -11.77
CA LEU A 122 10.82 5.23 -11.22
C LEU A 122 9.85 4.60 -10.20
N LEU A 123 9.27 3.45 -10.54
CA LEU A 123 8.38 2.71 -9.68
C LEU A 123 9.07 2.23 -8.39
N ASP A 124 10.31 1.76 -8.50
CA ASP A 124 11.14 1.39 -7.34
C ASP A 124 11.41 2.60 -6.43
N THR A 125 11.66 3.77 -7.03
CA THR A 125 11.87 5.00 -6.26
C THR A 125 10.61 5.44 -5.51
N VAL A 126 9.45 5.39 -6.16
CA VAL A 126 8.15 5.66 -5.52
C VAL A 126 7.93 4.69 -4.36
N ALA A 127 8.18 3.40 -4.56
CA ALA A 127 8.06 2.39 -3.52
C ALA A 127 9.02 2.65 -2.35
N CYS A 128 10.29 2.99 -2.61
CA CYS A 128 11.27 3.31 -1.58
C CYS A 128 10.86 4.52 -0.73
N HIS A 129 10.26 5.53 -1.36
CA HIS A 129 9.73 6.69 -0.65
C HIS A 129 8.53 6.33 0.24
N CYS A 130 7.58 5.53 -0.27
CA CYS A 130 6.46 5.02 0.51
C CYS A 130 6.93 4.21 1.74
N LEU A 131 7.98 3.41 1.60
CA LEU A 131 8.54 2.62 2.70
C LEU A 131 9.27 3.48 3.74
N SER A 132 9.90 4.57 3.31
CA SER A 132 10.70 5.45 4.18
C SER A 132 9.84 6.38 5.04
N ASN A 133 8.63 6.74 4.60
CA ASN A 133 7.78 7.71 5.30
C ASN A 133 6.73 7.11 6.25
N GLY A 134 6.66 5.78 6.39
CA GLY A 134 5.76 5.11 7.33
C GLY A 134 4.26 5.20 6.96
N LYS A 135 3.41 4.43 7.67
CA LYS A 135 2.00 4.20 7.30
C LYS A 135 1.15 5.49 7.32
N MET A 136 0.45 5.70 6.20
CA MET A 136 -0.68 6.62 5.99
C MET A 136 -0.39 8.10 6.26
N GLY A 137 0.12 8.75 5.22
CA GLY A 137 0.33 10.20 5.16
C GLY A 137 1.49 10.60 4.23
N GLY A 138 1.82 9.78 3.23
CA GLY A 138 2.94 10.03 2.34
C GLY A 138 2.63 11.26 1.49
N SER A 139 3.44 12.31 1.64
CA SER A 139 3.41 13.44 0.73
C SER A 139 3.57 12.94 -0.70
N PRO A 140 2.75 13.40 -1.65
CA PRO A 140 2.84 12.95 -3.03
C PRO A 140 4.20 13.34 -3.63
N ILE A 141 4.69 12.52 -4.56
CA ILE A 141 6.03 12.67 -5.14
C ILE A 141 5.87 13.32 -6.50
N LEU A 142 6.60 14.42 -6.69
CA LEU A 142 6.64 15.07 -7.98
C LEU A 142 7.71 14.43 -8.87
N VAL A 143 7.32 14.05 -10.08
CA VAL A 143 8.18 13.44 -11.10
C VAL A 143 7.94 14.12 -12.45
N LEU A 144 8.83 13.98 -13.41
CA LEU A 144 8.67 14.56 -14.74
C LEU A 144 7.65 13.78 -15.56
N ARG A 145 6.87 14.49 -16.38
CA ARG A 145 6.07 13.81 -17.41
C ARG A 145 6.98 13.19 -18.46
N THR A 146 7.34 11.94 -18.23
CA THR A 146 8.13 11.10 -19.12
C THR A 146 7.25 9.97 -19.68
N PRO A 147 7.69 9.30 -20.77
CA PRO A 147 7.05 8.07 -21.23
C PRO A 147 6.91 7.03 -20.11
N ALA A 148 7.91 6.94 -19.23
CA ALA A 148 7.89 6.09 -18.04
C ALA A 148 6.72 6.41 -17.09
N VAL A 149 6.47 7.69 -16.79
CA VAL A 149 5.29 8.10 -16.01
C VAL A 149 4.00 7.74 -16.71
N ALA A 150 3.88 8.03 -18.00
CA ALA A 150 2.70 7.68 -18.77
C ALA A 150 2.42 6.16 -18.74
N GLN A 151 3.49 5.35 -18.80
CA GLN A 151 3.38 3.90 -18.69
C GLN A 151 2.85 3.45 -17.32
N LEU A 152 3.35 4.04 -16.22
CA LEU A 152 2.87 3.73 -14.87
C LEU A 152 1.40 4.10 -14.66
N VAL A 153 0.98 5.26 -15.17
CA VAL A 153 -0.43 5.71 -15.10
C VAL A 153 -1.33 4.81 -15.96
N ASN A 154 -0.93 4.50 -17.19
CA ASN A 154 -1.71 3.65 -18.11
C ASN A 154 -1.90 2.22 -17.57
N LEU A 155 -0.96 1.72 -16.79
CA LEU A 155 -1.03 0.40 -16.17
C LEU A 155 -1.76 0.41 -14.81
N GLY A 156 -2.28 1.57 -14.38
CA GLY A 156 -2.96 1.72 -13.09
C GLY A 156 -2.05 1.51 -11.88
N LEU A 157 -0.73 1.65 -12.06
CA LEU A 157 0.26 1.54 -10.99
C LEU A 157 0.43 2.85 -10.21
N ALA A 158 0.02 3.97 -10.80
CA ALA A 158 -0.01 5.26 -10.17
C ALA A 158 -1.22 6.07 -10.66
N GLU A 159 -1.76 6.91 -9.78
CA GLU A 159 -2.79 7.88 -10.13
C GLU A 159 -2.14 9.25 -10.30
N GLU A 160 -2.55 9.96 -11.34
CA GLU A 160 -2.17 11.35 -11.54
C GLU A 160 -3.10 12.23 -10.70
N THR A 161 -2.53 12.90 -9.70
CA THR A 161 -3.28 13.87 -8.89
C THR A 161 -3.00 15.30 -9.38
N ILE A 162 -3.99 16.17 -9.27
CA ILE A 162 -3.88 17.58 -9.63
C ILE A 162 -3.65 18.37 -8.34
N GLY A 163 -2.47 18.98 -8.18
CA GLY A 163 -2.26 20.15 -7.30
C GLY A 163 -1.48 19.99 -5.99
N ASP A 164 -1.09 21.16 -5.49
CA ASP A 164 -0.51 21.65 -4.22
C ASP A 164 0.82 21.11 -3.67
N TYR A 165 1.40 20.08 -4.27
CA TYR A 165 2.59 19.44 -3.70
C TYR A 165 3.74 19.37 -4.68
N LEU A 166 4.82 20.10 -4.38
CA LEU A 166 6.07 20.00 -5.11
C LEU A 166 7.18 19.42 -4.22
N HIS A 167 7.37 18.10 -4.30
CA HIS A 167 8.51 17.42 -3.68
C HIS A 167 9.32 16.67 -4.75
N CYS A 168 10.43 17.24 -5.18
CA CYS A 168 11.39 16.54 -6.05
C CYS A 168 12.23 15.58 -5.22
N GLY A 169 11.82 14.32 -5.21
CA GLY A 169 12.57 13.22 -4.60
C GLY A 169 13.73 12.71 -5.49
N LEU A 170 14.50 11.80 -4.91
CA LEU A 170 15.73 11.17 -5.44
C LEU A 170 15.59 10.50 -6.83
N SER A 171 14.38 10.39 -7.39
CA SER A 171 14.10 9.75 -8.68
C SER A 171 14.58 10.55 -9.89
N ILE A 172 14.70 11.88 -9.76
CA ILE A 172 15.06 12.74 -10.89
C ILE A 172 16.35 13.47 -10.57
N GLY A 173 17.38 13.20 -11.37
CA GLY A 173 18.61 13.95 -11.31
C GLY A 173 18.37 15.43 -11.61
N LYS A 174 19.20 16.31 -11.04
CA LYS A 174 19.10 17.77 -11.20
C LYS A 174 19.08 18.18 -12.67
N GLU A 175 19.84 17.49 -13.50
CA GLU A 175 19.87 17.72 -14.95
C GLU A 175 18.52 17.41 -15.61
N GLY A 176 17.87 16.31 -15.23
CA GLY A 176 16.53 15.97 -15.70
C GLY A 176 15.51 17.06 -15.35
N ILE A 177 15.53 17.55 -14.11
CA ILE A 177 14.65 18.65 -13.67
C ILE A 177 14.91 19.90 -14.51
N ARG A 178 16.18 20.28 -14.69
CA ARG A 178 16.56 21.43 -15.51
C ARG A 178 16.02 21.29 -16.93
N ASP A 179 16.26 20.16 -17.57
CA ASP A 179 15.90 19.95 -18.98
C ASP A 179 14.39 19.99 -19.18
N ALA A 180 13.63 19.51 -18.21
CA ALA A 180 12.18 19.59 -18.27
C ALA A 180 11.62 20.99 -18.04
N LEU A 181 12.19 21.74 -17.09
CA LEU A 181 11.86 23.15 -16.94
C LEU A 181 12.13 23.90 -18.25
N GLN A 182 13.29 23.66 -18.87
CA GLN A 182 13.63 24.26 -20.16
C GLN A 182 12.64 23.87 -21.26
N ARG A 183 12.25 22.59 -21.36
CA ARG A 183 11.24 22.13 -22.33
C ARG A 183 9.87 22.77 -22.11
N ALA A 184 9.51 23.02 -20.85
CA ALA A 184 8.26 23.69 -20.49
C ALA A 184 8.34 25.22 -20.60
N GLY A 185 9.48 25.78 -21.04
CA GLY A 185 9.69 27.22 -21.12
C GLY A 185 9.83 27.91 -19.76
N LEU A 186 10.13 27.16 -18.70
CA LEU A 186 10.32 27.63 -17.34
C LEU A 186 11.78 27.97 -17.04
N ASP A 187 12.01 28.89 -16.11
CA ASP A 187 13.36 29.31 -15.73
C ASP A 187 14.13 28.17 -15.06
N ALA A 188 15.30 27.86 -15.61
CA ALA A 188 16.13 26.74 -15.19
C ALA A 188 17.62 27.14 -15.16
N PRO A 189 18.03 28.01 -14.22
CA PRO A 189 19.36 28.59 -14.23
C PRO A 189 20.44 27.53 -14.01
N GLU A 190 21.34 27.36 -14.97
CA GLU A 190 22.34 26.28 -15.01
C GLU A 190 23.18 26.18 -13.72
N LYS A 191 23.52 27.32 -13.12
CA LYS A 191 24.24 27.42 -11.85
C LYS A 191 23.54 26.71 -10.68
N MET A 192 22.21 26.60 -10.72
CA MET A 192 21.37 26.01 -9.67
C MET A 192 21.26 24.49 -9.79
N PHE A 193 21.47 23.92 -10.98
CA PHE A 193 21.32 22.49 -11.24
C PHE A 193 22.66 21.74 -11.32
N ARG A 194 23.76 22.37 -10.91
CA ARG A 194 25.08 21.72 -10.84
C ARG A 194 25.08 20.52 -9.89
N PRO A 195 25.97 19.53 -10.08
CA PRO A 195 26.06 18.34 -9.22
C PRO A 195 26.14 18.66 -7.72
N ASN A 196 26.84 19.75 -7.35
CA ASN A 196 27.07 20.17 -5.96
C ASN A 196 26.00 21.12 -5.40
N ALA A 197 24.99 21.51 -6.19
CA ALA A 197 23.94 22.40 -5.72
C ALA A 197 23.12 21.75 -4.59
N ARG A 198 22.68 22.53 -3.61
CA ARG A 198 21.82 22.01 -2.54
C ARG A 198 20.41 21.80 -3.04
N TRP A 199 19.84 20.62 -2.80
CA TRP A 199 18.46 20.29 -3.13
C TRP A 199 17.44 21.30 -2.59
N ALA A 200 17.67 21.80 -1.37
CA ALA A 200 16.82 22.85 -0.78
C ALA A 200 16.63 24.07 -1.69
N LYS A 201 17.69 24.53 -2.38
CA LYS A 201 17.60 25.67 -3.30
C LYS A 201 16.83 25.36 -4.57
N ILE A 202 16.92 24.12 -5.04
CA ILE A 202 16.18 23.64 -6.21
C ILE A 202 14.69 23.55 -5.84
N HIS A 203 14.39 23.03 -4.64
CA HIS A 203 13.02 22.98 -4.12
C HIS A 203 12.41 24.36 -3.96
N GLU A 204 13.12 25.30 -3.32
CA GLU A 204 12.66 26.70 -3.21
C GLU A 204 12.37 27.34 -4.57
N HIS A 205 13.24 27.11 -5.56
CA HIS A 205 13.04 27.64 -6.91
C HIS A 205 11.83 27.03 -7.61
N LEU A 206 11.69 25.71 -7.56
CA LEU A 206 10.55 25.02 -8.15
C LEU A 206 9.24 25.38 -7.45
N GLN A 207 9.26 25.58 -6.14
CA GLN A 207 8.09 26.03 -5.37
C GLN A 207 7.66 27.43 -5.82
N SER A 208 8.63 28.33 -6.01
CA SER A 208 8.38 29.67 -6.56
C SER A 208 7.85 29.62 -8.00
N LEU A 209 8.34 28.69 -8.83
CA LEU A 209 7.80 28.47 -10.17
C LEU A 209 6.37 27.94 -10.13
N TYR A 210 6.04 27.04 -9.20
CA TYR A 210 4.70 26.50 -9.03
C TYR A 210 3.72 27.59 -8.57
N GLU A 211 4.12 28.41 -7.59
CA GLU A 211 3.31 29.52 -7.09
C GLU A 211 3.03 30.59 -8.16
N SER A 212 3.95 30.77 -9.12
CA SER A 212 3.81 31.76 -10.19
C SER A 212 3.19 31.22 -11.47
N ASN A 213 3.36 29.94 -11.79
CA ASN A 213 2.85 29.30 -13.00
C ASN A 213 2.54 27.81 -12.76
N PRO A 214 1.46 27.50 -12.02
CA PRO A 214 1.13 26.13 -11.64
C PRO A 214 0.85 25.26 -12.87
N ASP A 215 0.22 25.80 -13.92
CA ASP A 215 -0.14 25.04 -15.12
C ASP A 215 1.09 24.60 -15.93
N ALA A 216 2.09 25.47 -16.07
CA ALA A 216 3.33 25.11 -16.77
C ALA A 216 4.16 24.10 -15.96
N VAL A 217 4.17 24.22 -14.63
CA VAL A 217 4.82 23.23 -13.76
C VAL A 217 4.08 21.89 -13.82
N ASN A 218 2.74 21.88 -13.77
CA ASN A 218 1.92 20.67 -13.92
C ASN A 218 2.02 20.02 -15.32
N SER A 219 2.38 20.81 -16.34
CA SER A 219 2.65 20.32 -17.69
C SER A 219 4.04 19.69 -17.79
N ALA A 220 5.02 20.19 -17.03
CA ALA A 220 6.38 19.65 -16.98
C ALA A 220 6.50 18.43 -16.06
N PHE A 221 5.74 18.43 -14.97
CA PHE A 221 5.81 17.46 -13.89
C PHE A 221 4.44 16.80 -13.68
N ALA A 222 4.45 15.49 -13.45
CA ALA A 222 3.32 14.76 -12.91
C ALA A 222 3.47 14.64 -11.40
N LEU A 223 2.35 14.80 -10.69
CA LEU A 223 2.26 14.42 -9.30
C LEU A 223 1.82 12.96 -9.24
N LEU A 224 2.71 12.09 -8.76
CA LEU A 224 2.34 10.71 -8.45
C LEU A 224 1.97 10.64 -6.99
N ASP A 225 0.71 10.30 -6.73
CA ASP A 225 0.28 10.05 -5.38
C ASP A 225 0.78 8.67 -4.91
N GLY A 226 1.70 8.69 -3.94
CA GLY A 226 2.20 7.48 -3.27
C GLY A 226 1.12 6.75 -2.47
N THR A 227 -0.04 7.38 -2.20
CA THR A 227 -1.17 6.72 -1.54
C THR A 227 -1.79 5.60 -2.39
N ALA A 228 -1.61 5.61 -3.71
CA ALA A 228 -2.01 4.51 -4.59
C ALA A 228 -1.17 3.23 -4.37
N VAL A 229 0.08 3.40 -3.93
CA VAL A 229 1.00 2.30 -3.62
C VAL A 229 0.97 2.02 -2.12
N THR A 230 0.11 1.10 -1.71
CA THR A 230 0.04 0.66 -0.31
C THR A 230 1.42 0.15 0.17
N TYR A 231 1.68 0.25 1.47
CA TYR A 231 2.93 -0.23 2.07
C TYR A 231 3.27 -1.68 1.68
N ASP A 232 2.25 -2.53 1.57
CA ASP A 232 2.41 -3.92 1.16
C ASP A 232 2.74 -4.05 -0.34
N LYS A 233 2.11 -3.23 -1.21
CA LYS A 233 2.47 -3.13 -2.63
C LYS A 233 3.89 -2.62 -2.82
N ALA A 234 4.31 -1.59 -2.07
CA ALA A 234 5.66 -1.04 -2.12
C ALA A 234 6.73 -2.09 -1.77
N ASN A 235 6.46 -2.95 -0.78
CA ASN A 235 7.38 -4.05 -0.44
C ASN A 235 7.49 -5.10 -1.55
N VAL A 236 6.38 -5.45 -2.20
CA VAL A 236 6.38 -6.41 -3.32
C VAL A 236 7.08 -5.82 -4.54
N ILE A 237 6.77 -4.57 -4.89
CA ILE A 237 7.41 -3.83 -5.97
C ILE A 237 8.92 -3.81 -5.76
N ARG A 238 9.38 -3.36 -4.58
CA ARG A 238 10.83 -3.28 -4.31
C ARG A 238 11.51 -4.62 -4.44
N ARG A 239 10.89 -5.70 -3.93
CA ARG A 239 11.47 -7.04 -4.02
C ARG A 239 11.61 -7.51 -5.47
N GLU A 240 10.58 -7.31 -6.29
CA GLU A 240 10.60 -7.74 -7.69
C GLU A 240 11.46 -6.79 -8.56
N ALA A 241 11.51 -5.49 -8.24
CA ALA A 241 12.31 -4.49 -8.94
C ALA A 241 13.79 -4.74 -8.70
N ASP A 242 14.20 -5.06 -7.47
CA ASP A 242 15.58 -5.39 -7.12
C ASP A 242 16.11 -6.55 -7.99
N HIS A 243 15.28 -7.58 -8.21
CA HIS A 243 15.66 -8.70 -9.07
C HIS A 243 15.81 -8.35 -10.55
N ILE A 244 15.11 -7.32 -11.05
CA ILE A 244 15.10 -6.95 -12.46
C ILE A 244 16.13 -5.84 -12.76
N LEU A 245 16.24 -4.84 -11.87
CA LEU A 245 17.17 -3.71 -11.98
C LEU A 245 18.59 -4.10 -11.57
N TYR A 246 18.72 -4.99 -10.59
CA TYR A 246 20.00 -5.47 -10.06
C TYR A 246 20.04 -7.00 -10.09
N PRO A 247 20.04 -7.61 -11.28
CA PRO A 247 20.20 -9.05 -11.38
C PRO A 247 21.50 -9.42 -10.67
N ARG A 248 21.38 -10.19 -9.59
CA ARG A 248 22.57 -10.78 -8.97
C ARG A 248 23.09 -11.78 -9.97
N ASP A 249 24.22 -11.47 -10.59
CA ASP A 249 25.00 -12.50 -11.25
C ASP A 249 25.21 -13.61 -10.23
N ASP A 250 24.67 -14.79 -10.54
CA ASP A 250 24.94 -16.00 -9.79
C ASP A 250 26.46 -16.14 -9.76
N TYR A 251 27.07 -15.77 -8.63
CA TYR A 251 28.41 -16.19 -8.31
C TYR A 251 28.36 -17.72 -8.28
N THR A 252 28.72 -18.32 -9.42
CA THR A 252 29.15 -19.70 -9.50
C THR A 252 30.14 -19.90 -8.37
N GLN A 253 29.68 -20.57 -7.31
CA GLN A 253 30.55 -21.05 -6.26
C GLN A 253 31.67 -21.82 -6.95
N PRO A 254 32.96 -21.49 -6.73
CA PRO A 254 34.03 -22.28 -7.29
C PRO A 254 33.86 -23.69 -6.74
N SER A 255 33.71 -24.66 -7.63
CA SER A 255 33.72 -26.08 -7.28
C SER A 255 35.02 -26.36 -6.55
N LEU A 256 34.92 -26.60 -5.24
CA LEU A 256 36.01 -27.14 -4.44
C LEU A 256 36.26 -28.56 -4.94
N PHE A 257 37.32 -28.71 -5.74
CA PHE A 257 38.02 -29.98 -5.92
C PHE A 257 38.85 -30.29 -4.69
#